data_AF-A0A4R6QY89-F1
#
_entry.id   AF-A0A4R6QY89-F1
#
_cell.length_a   1.000
_cell.length_b   1.000
_cell.length_c   1.000
_cell.angle_alpha   90.00
_cell.angle_beta   90.00
_cell.angle_gamma   90.00
#
_symmetry.space_group_name_H-M   'P 1'
#
loop_
_entity.id
_entity.type
_entity.pdbx_description
1 polymer ?
#
loop_
_entity_poly.entity_id
_entity_poly.type
_entity_poly.pdbx_seq_one_letter_code
_entity_poly.pdbx_strand_id
1 'polypeptide(L)'
;MQTEKSASYRATPEPGQLVEVRRRQWVVVEVDASNLSGGALQNLVTLTSIDEDGIGEELEVIWEIEPGAQPIECAGLPSISGQDDSDTLEAFLDAVRWGAATNADRGFLQAPFRSGVSIEDFQLDPLVRAIDMARVNLLIADDVGLGKTIEAGLVIQEMLLRHRARTVLIICPASLQEKWRVEMLEKFGLEFRVVDTAYIKQLRRERGIHANPWTSHPRLIASMDWVKSGEGLRVSAPIQI
;
A
#
# COMPACT_ATOMS: atom_id res chain seq x y z
N MET A 1 -26.67 22.34 10.27
CA MET A 1 -27.37 21.09 9.91
C MET A 1 -26.36 19.97 10.02
N GLN A 2 -26.14 19.49 11.26
CA GLN A 2 -25.11 18.52 11.65
C GLN A 2 -25.83 17.49 12.52
N THR A 3 -26.41 16.44 11.92
CA THR A 3 -27.07 15.41 12.74
C THR A 3 -27.18 14.01 12.12
N GLU A 4 -26.55 13.71 10.98
CA GLU A 4 -26.75 12.39 10.31
C GLU A 4 -25.53 11.45 10.28
N LYS A 5 -24.33 11.88 10.70
CA LYS A 5 -23.11 11.05 10.57
C LYS A 5 -22.81 10.07 11.72
N SER A 6 -23.61 10.06 12.79
CA SER A 6 -23.32 9.26 14.00
C SER A 6 -24.02 7.89 14.06
N ALA A 7 -24.91 7.55 13.12
CA ALA A 7 -25.72 6.34 13.20
C ALA A 7 -25.12 5.10 12.49
N SER A 8 -24.14 5.28 11.59
CA SER A 8 -23.67 4.20 10.71
C SER A 8 -22.63 3.25 11.34
N TYR A 9 -22.10 3.54 12.52
CA TYR A 9 -21.00 2.79 13.13
C TYR A 9 -21.43 1.53 13.91
N ARG A 10 -22.70 1.13 13.85
CA ARG A 10 -23.24 -0.05 14.56
C ARG A 10 -24.13 -0.92 13.68
N ALA A 11 -23.92 -0.92 12.36
CA ALA A 11 -24.57 -1.92 11.51
C ALA A 11 -24.08 -3.31 11.94
N THR A 12 -25.02 -4.22 12.21
CA THR A 12 -24.73 -5.63 12.45
C THR A 12 -24.21 -6.24 11.16
N PRO A 13 -23.08 -6.97 11.18
CA PRO A 13 -22.51 -7.52 9.97
C PRO A 13 -23.33 -8.72 9.49
N GLU A 14 -23.28 -8.99 8.19
CA GLU A 14 -23.93 -10.17 7.60
C GLU A 14 -22.91 -11.31 7.39
N PRO A 15 -23.31 -12.59 7.47
CA PRO A 15 -22.45 -13.71 7.09
C PRO A 15 -21.85 -13.52 5.69
N GLY A 16 -20.54 -13.74 5.57
CA GLY A 16 -19.75 -13.51 4.35
C GLY A 16 -19.21 -12.09 4.19
N GLN A 17 -19.59 -11.15 5.05
CA GLN A 17 -19.10 -9.77 5.00
C GLN A 17 -17.68 -9.66 5.57
N LEU A 18 -16.87 -8.78 4.97
CA LEU A 18 -15.59 -8.38 5.53
C LEU A 18 -15.81 -7.38 6.67
N VAL A 19 -15.18 -7.64 7.80
CA VAL A 19 -15.23 -6.77 8.97
C VAL A 19 -13.84 -6.50 9.49
N GLU A 20 -13.67 -5.34 10.11
CA GLU A 20 -12.48 -5.01 10.86
C GLU A 20 -12.78 -5.15 12.35
N VAL A 21 -12.03 -6.01 13.03
CA VAL A 21 -12.13 -6.21 14.47
C VAL A 21 -10.71 -6.28 15.04
N ARG A 22 -10.44 -5.48 16.08
CA ARG A 22 -9.09 -5.34 16.69
C ARG A 22 -7.99 -4.98 15.68
N ARG A 23 -8.32 -4.17 14.67
CA ARG A 23 -7.43 -3.75 13.57
C ARG A 23 -6.90 -4.91 12.71
N ARG A 24 -7.62 -6.03 12.68
CA ARG A 24 -7.40 -7.14 11.76
C ARG A 24 -8.64 -7.33 10.90
N GLN A 25 -8.43 -7.87 9.70
CA GLN A 25 -9.51 -8.14 8.77
C GLN A 25 -10.01 -9.57 8.96
N TRP A 26 -11.33 -9.69 9.06
CA TRP A 26 -12.00 -10.97 9.25
C TRP A 26 -13.15 -11.10 8.26
N VAL A 27 -13.48 -12.33 7.92
CA VAL A 27 -14.74 -12.66 7.26
C VAL A 27 -15.70 -13.18 8.31
N VAL A 28 -16.93 -12.68 8.28
CA VAL A 28 -18.01 -13.16 9.15
C VAL A 28 -18.46 -14.53 8.67
N VAL A 29 -18.39 -15.53 9.54
CA VAL A 29 -18.87 -16.89 9.25
C VAL A 29 -20.33 -17.03 9.66
N GLU A 30 -20.63 -16.59 10.88
CA GLU A 30 -21.94 -16.79 11.50
C GLU A 30 -22.29 -15.62 12.42
N VAL A 31 -23.58 -15.32 12.54
CA VAL A 31 -24.12 -14.25 13.39
C VAL A 31 -25.33 -14.78 14.14
N ASP A 32 -25.17 -14.95 15.44
CA ASP A 32 -26.20 -15.41 16.35
C ASP A 32 -26.79 -14.25 17.15
N ALA A 33 -28.02 -13.87 16.81
CA ALA A 33 -28.76 -12.82 17.51
C ALA A 33 -29.42 -13.36 18.79
N SER A 34 -29.09 -12.78 19.94
CA SER A 34 -29.74 -13.11 21.21
C SER A 34 -30.94 -12.19 21.49
N ASN A 35 -32.11 -12.81 21.70
CA ASN A 35 -33.37 -12.15 22.06
C ASN A 35 -33.77 -12.48 23.51
N LEU A 36 -32.96 -12.04 24.48
CA LEU A 36 -33.38 -12.10 25.89
C LEU A 36 -34.46 -11.05 26.14
N SER A 37 -35.65 -11.51 26.55
CA SER A 37 -36.80 -10.64 26.83
C SER A 37 -36.44 -9.56 27.87
N GLY A 38 -36.35 -8.30 27.42
CA GLY A 38 -36.07 -7.13 28.27
C GLY A 38 -34.64 -6.59 28.21
N GLY A 39 -33.72 -7.22 27.46
CA GLY A 39 -32.36 -6.73 27.23
C GLY A 39 -32.17 -6.04 25.87
N ALA A 40 -31.05 -5.31 25.70
CA ALA A 40 -30.62 -4.86 24.37
C ALA A 40 -30.24 -6.09 23.51
N LEU A 41 -30.61 -6.07 22.22
CA LEU A 41 -30.18 -7.06 21.24
C LEU A 41 -28.64 -7.15 21.24
N GLN A 42 -28.12 -8.36 21.36
CA GLN A 42 -26.69 -8.65 21.28
C GLN A 42 -26.46 -9.70 20.21
N ASN A 43 -25.46 -9.48 19.38
CA ASN A 43 -25.09 -10.40 18.30
C ASN A 43 -23.73 -11.03 18.62
N LEU A 44 -23.72 -12.35 18.78
CA LEU A 44 -22.49 -13.14 18.81
C LEU A 44 -22.05 -13.37 17.36
N VAL A 45 -20.86 -12.92 17.01
CA VAL A 45 -20.33 -12.98 15.65
C VAL A 45 -19.09 -13.86 15.64
N THR A 46 -19.12 -14.89 14.81
CA THR A 46 -17.98 -15.79 14.56
C THR A 46 -17.23 -15.30 13.33
N LEU A 47 -15.93 -15.10 13.49
CA LEU A 47 -15.05 -14.47 12.51
C LEU A 47 -13.89 -15.40 12.15
N THR A 48 -13.53 -15.48 10.88
CA THR A 48 -12.32 -16.19 10.42
C THR A 48 -11.34 -15.20 9.81
N SER A 49 -10.08 -15.33 10.18
CA SER A 49 -9.00 -14.47 9.68
C SER A 49 -8.77 -14.67 8.18
N ILE A 50 -8.53 -13.57 7.46
CA ILE A 50 -8.10 -13.58 6.06
C ILE A 50 -6.60 -13.23 5.89
N ASP A 51 -5.90 -12.96 6.98
CA ASP A 51 -4.47 -12.66 6.95
C ASP A 51 -3.66 -13.93 6.61
N GLU A 52 -2.64 -13.83 5.74
CA GLU A 52 -1.72 -14.94 5.40
C GLU A 52 -1.01 -15.50 6.65
N ASP A 53 -0.79 -14.65 7.67
CA ASP A 53 -0.14 -15.02 8.93
C ASP A 53 -1.10 -15.69 9.95
N GLY A 54 -2.41 -15.73 9.66
CA GLY A 54 -3.45 -16.20 10.59
C GLY A 54 -4.44 -17.19 9.98
N ILE A 55 -4.02 -17.97 8.97
CA ILE A 55 -4.87 -18.96 8.30
C ILE A 55 -5.39 -19.99 9.33
N GLY A 56 -6.70 -20.05 9.50
CA GLY A 56 -7.38 -20.96 10.45
C GLY A 56 -7.62 -20.37 11.85
N GLU A 57 -7.28 -19.10 12.07
CA GLU A 57 -7.66 -18.40 13.30
C GLU A 57 -9.15 -18.02 13.26
N GLU A 58 -9.87 -18.42 14.31
CA GLU A 58 -11.25 -18.03 14.55
C GLU A 58 -11.35 -17.10 15.76
N LEU A 59 -12.28 -16.14 15.69
CA LEU A 59 -12.56 -15.19 16.76
C LEU A 59 -14.07 -15.06 16.95
N GLU A 60 -14.53 -15.27 18.18
CA GLU A 60 -15.92 -15.00 18.57
C GLU A 60 -15.98 -13.69 19.35
N VAL A 61 -16.86 -12.77 18.93
CA VAL A 61 -17.06 -11.47 19.59
C VAL A 61 -18.53 -11.14 19.77
N ILE A 62 -18.86 -10.41 20.83
CA ILE A 62 -20.16 -9.76 20.97
C ILE A 62 -20.06 -8.40 20.28
N TRP A 63 -20.72 -8.25 19.14
CA TRP A 63 -20.54 -7.13 18.22
C TRP A 63 -20.73 -5.76 18.88
N GLU A 64 -21.73 -5.62 19.74
CA GLU A 64 -22.09 -4.34 20.37
C GLU A 64 -21.11 -3.88 21.45
N ILE A 65 -20.30 -4.82 21.97
CA ILE A 65 -19.37 -4.58 23.08
C ILE A 65 -17.93 -4.46 22.56
N GLU A 66 -17.64 -5.04 21.39
CA GLU A 66 -16.29 -5.09 20.84
C GLU A 66 -15.84 -3.69 20.33
N PRO A 67 -14.78 -3.11 20.93
CA PRO A 67 -14.35 -1.76 20.60
C PRO A 67 -13.72 -1.70 19.21
N GLY A 68 -14.27 -0.82 18.35
CA GLY A 68 -13.76 -0.61 17.00
C GLY A 68 -14.16 -1.67 15.98
N ALA A 69 -15.12 -2.55 16.33
CA ALA A 69 -15.73 -3.45 15.37
C ALA A 69 -16.53 -2.65 14.34
N GLN A 70 -16.17 -2.78 13.07
CA GLN A 70 -16.88 -2.11 11.97
C GLN A 70 -16.96 -3.01 10.74
N PRO A 71 -18.08 -2.98 10.00
CA PRO A 71 -18.12 -3.62 8.70
C PRO A 71 -17.23 -2.85 7.73
N ILE A 72 -16.38 -3.57 7.01
CA ILE A 72 -15.72 -3.02 5.84
C ILE A 72 -16.77 -3.10 4.74
N GLU A 73 -17.34 -1.96 4.37
CA GLU A 73 -18.07 -1.90 3.10
C GLU A 73 -17.05 -2.27 2.01
N CYS A 74 -17.17 -3.48 1.48
CA CYS A 74 -16.68 -3.75 0.15
C CYS A 74 -17.27 -2.62 -0.69
N ALA A 75 -16.41 -1.80 -1.29
CA ALA A 75 -16.80 -0.99 -2.42
C ALA A 75 -17.32 -2.00 -3.46
N GLY A 76 -18.61 -2.32 -3.37
CA GLY A 76 -19.31 -3.09 -4.37
C GLY A 76 -19.10 -2.38 -5.70
N LEU A 77 -19.39 -3.09 -6.79
CA LEU A 77 -19.53 -2.39 -8.05
C LEU A 77 -20.47 -1.20 -7.80
N PRO A 78 -20.03 0.03 -8.15
CA PRO A 78 -20.83 1.21 -7.88
C PRO A 78 -22.24 0.97 -8.39
N SER A 79 -23.24 1.29 -7.58
CA SER A 79 -24.64 1.19 -8.02
C SER A 79 -24.79 1.99 -9.30
N ILE A 80 -25.36 1.37 -10.34
CA ILE A 80 -25.49 1.98 -11.67
C ILE A 80 -26.28 3.29 -11.52
N SER A 81 -25.57 4.41 -11.52
CA SER A 81 -26.13 5.76 -11.33
C SER A 81 -26.54 6.41 -12.66
N GLY A 82 -26.22 5.77 -13.78
CA GLY A 82 -26.52 6.21 -15.14
C GLY A 82 -25.66 5.49 -16.18
N GLN A 83 -25.77 5.94 -17.42
CA GLN A 83 -24.83 5.61 -18.49
C GLN A 83 -23.91 6.81 -18.71
N ASP A 84 -22.61 6.57 -18.82
CA ASP A 84 -21.68 7.61 -19.21
C ASP A 84 -21.97 8.08 -20.64
N ASP A 85 -21.68 9.34 -20.93
CA ASP A 85 -21.69 9.85 -22.30
C ASP A 85 -20.67 9.09 -23.17
N SER A 86 -20.93 8.97 -24.47
CA SER A 86 -20.08 8.22 -25.41
C SER A 86 -18.61 8.68 -25.34
N ASP A 87 -18.37 9.99 -25.22
CA ASP A 87 -17.00 10.54 -25.18
C ASP A 87 -16.29 10.16 -23.87
N THR A 88 -17.03 10.10 -22.76
CA THR A 88 -16.48 9.72 -21.45
C THR A 88 -16.16 8.23 -21.39
N LEU A 89 -17.05 7.40 -21.94
CA LEU A 89 -16.82 5.97 -22.06
C LEU A 89 -15.63 5.66 -22.98
N GLU A 90 -15.51 6.36 -24.12
CA GLU A 90 -14.38 6.21 -25.03
C GLU A 90 -13.06 6.60 -24.36
N ALA A 91 -13.01 7.74 -23.65
CA ALA A 91 -11.84 8.14 -22.88
C ALA A 91 -11.47 7.13 -21.79
N PHE A 92 -12.45 6.53 -21.11
CA PHE A 92 -12.22 5.46 -20.13
C PHE A 92 -11.67 4.20 -20.80
N LEU A 93 -12.27 3.75 -21.91
CA LEU A 93 -11.81 2.58 -22.65
C LEU A 93 -10.40 2.78 -23.21
N ASP A 94 -10.08 3.99 -23.67
CA ASP A 94 -8.73 4.35 -24.07
C ASP A 94 -7.79 4.30 -22.86
N ALA A 95 -8.12 4.91 -21.72
CA ALA A 95 -7.30 4.83 -20.51
C ALA A 95 -7.05 3.36 -20.07
N VAL A 96 -8.08 2.51 -20.15
CA VAL A 96 -7.97 1.07 -19.88
C VAL A 96 -7.11 0.37 -20.93
N ARG A 97 -7.27 0.68 -22.23
CA ARG A 97 -6.44 0.11 -23.30
C ARG A 97 -4.97 0.53 -23.17
N TRP A 98 -4.69 1.78 -22.83
CA TRP A 98 -3.34 2.27 -22.57
C TRP A 98 -2.74 1.57 -21.34
N GLY A 99 -3.51 1.41 -20.26
CA GLY A 99 -3.10 0.67 -19.07
C GLY A 99 -2.98 -0.85 -19.28
N ALA A 100 -3.76 -1.41 -20.20
CA ALA A 100 -3.70 -2.82 -20.58
C ALA A 100 -2.54 -3.06 -21.54
N ALA A 101 -2.27 -2.20 -22.52
CA ALA A 101 -1.16 -2.35 -23.46
C ALA A 101 0.21 -2.29 -22.77
N THR A 102 0.36 -1.49 -21.70
CA THR A 102 1.56 -1.48 -20.87
C THR A 102 1.70 -2.72 -19.97
N ASN A 103 0.60 -3.41 -19.68
CA ASN A 103 0.54 -4.60 -18.83
C ASN A 103 0.45 -5.94 -19.59
N ALA A 104 -0.05 -5.94 -20.82
CA ALA A 104 -0.45 -7.14 -21.57
C ALA A 104 0.75 -7.87 -22.16
N ASP A 105 1.81 -7.15 -22.53
CA ASP A 105 3.05 -7.78 -22.95
C ASP A 105 4.09 -7.74 -21.82
N ARG A 106 4.14 -8.84 -21.07
CA ARG A 106 5.14 -9.05 -20.02
C ARG A 106 6.55 -9.17 -20.59
N GLY A 107 6.70 -9.43 -21.89
CA GLY A 107 8.00 -9.60 -22.56
C GLY A 107 8.74 -8.30 -22.87
N PHE A 108 8.06 -7.16 -22.95
CA PHE A 108 8.71 -5.88 -23.25
C PHE A 108 9.07 -5.12 -21.97
N LEU A 109 10.38 -5.06 -21.68
CA LEU A 109 10.94 -4.23 -20.61
C LEU A 109 10.84 -2.74 -21.00
N GLN A 110 10.27 -1.89 -20.14
CA GLN A 110 10.10 -0.46 -20.45
C GLN A 110 11.16 0.42 -19.79
N ALA A 111 11.61 0.05 -18.59
CA ALA A 111 12.59 0.78 -17.80
C ALA A 111 13.91 1.02 -18.54
N PRO A 112 14.49 0.02 -19.26
CA PRO A 112 15.75 0.23 -19.97
C PRO A 112 15.69 1.39 -20.97
N PHE A 113 14.60 1.50 -21.73
CA PHE A 113 14.39 2.55 -22.73
C PHE A 113 14.03 3.92 -22.13
N ARG A 114 13.64 3.96 -20.85
CA ARG A 114 13.23 5.18 -20.15
C ARG A 114 14.22 5.62 -19.08
N SER A 115 15.35 4.94 -18.96
CA SER A 115 16.46 5.33 -18.08
C SER A 115 17.55 6.05 -18.89
N GLY A 116 18.28 6.95 -18.24
CA GLY A 116 19.45 7.62 -18.79
C GLY A 116 20.75 6.83 -18.59
N VAL A 117 20.68 5.49 -18.50
CA VAL A 117 21.81 4.62 -18.16
C VAL A 117 22.22 3.78 -19.37
N SER A 118 23.52 3.59 -19.58
CA SER A 118 24.03 2.51 -20.44
C SER A 118 23.91 1.20 -19.67
N ILE A 119 22.98 0.35 -20.08
CA ILE A 119 22.63 -0.89 -19.38
C ILE A 119 23.39 -2.05 -20.02
N GLU A 120 23.94 -2.92 -19.19
CA GLU A 120 24.56 -4.17 -19.62
C GLU A 120 23.54 -5.31 -19.52
N ASP A 121 23.69 -6.34 -20.37
CA ASP A 121 22.71 -7.44 -20.47
C ASP A 121 22.46 -8.14 -19.12
N PHE A 122 23.50 -8.33 -18.31
CA PHE A 122 23.38 -8.98 -17.00
C PHE A 122 22.52 -8.18 -16.00
N GLN A 123 22.44 -6.85 -16.16
CA GLN A 123 21.64 -5.98 -15.28
C GLN A 123 20.13 -6.12 -15.55
N LEU A 124 19.75 -6.76 -16.66
CA LEU A 124 18.36 -7.04 -17.00
C LEU A 124 17.83 -8.31 -16.34
N ASP A 125 18.71 -9.22 -15.90
CA ASP A 125 18.30 -10.49 -15.30
C ASP A 125 17.42 -10.32 -14.05
N PRO A 126 17.76 -9.43 -13.07
CA PRO A 126 16.89 -9.17 -11.93
C PRO A 126 15.55 -8.55 -12.34
N LEU A 127 15.55 -7.72 -13.39
CA LEU A 127 14.37 -7.03 -13.89
C LEU A 127 13.38 -8.02 -14.54
N VAL A 128 13.87 -8.92 -15.39
CA VAL A 128 13.04 -9.96 -16.01
C VAL A 128 12.43 -10.85 -14.92
N ARG A 129 13.25 -11.30 -13.96
CA ARG A 129 12.76 -12.09 -12.82
C ARG A 129 11.70 -11.36 -11.99
N ALA A 130 11.86 -10.04 -11.79
CA ALA A 130 10.88 -9.24 -11.05
C ALA A 130 9.50 -9.22 -11.72
N ILE A 131 9.46 -9.12 -13.05
CA ILE A 131 8.20 -8.96 -13.80
C ILE A 131 7.36 -10.23 -13.74
N ASP A 132 8.00 -11.40 -13.76
CA ASP A 132 7.31 -12.70 -13.71
C ASP A 132 6.75 -13.05 -12.33
N MET A 133 7.25 -12.42 -11.27
CA MET A 133 6.75 -12.62 -9.91
C MET A 133 5.43 -11.89 -9.69
N ALA A 134 4.42 -12.55 -9.11
CA ALA A 134 3.15 -11.90 -8.72
C ALA A 134 3.36 -10.80 -7.67
N ARG A 135 4.22 -11.07 -6.66
CA ARG A 135 4.75 -10.10 -5.70
C ARG A 135 6.27 -10.12 -5.77
N VAL A 136 6.89 -8.98 -6.11
CA VAL A 136 8.34 -8.91 -6.29
C VAL A 136 9.04 -9.03 -4.94
N ASN A 137 9.81 -10.09 -4.75
CA ASN A 137 10.72 -10.26 -3.63
C ASN A 137 12.05 -10.81 -4.17
N LEU A 138 13.06 -9.95 -4.24
CA LEU A 138 14.34 -10.25 -4.88
C LEU A 138 15.50 -9.92 -3.95
N LEU A 139 16.47 -10.82 -3.95
CA LEU A 139 17.79 -10.60 -3.37
C LEU A 139 18.80 -10.46 -4.51
N ILE A 140 19.38 -9.27 -4.66
CA ILE A 140 20.41 -8.98 -5.65
C ILE A 140 21.76 -9.05 -4.93
N ALA A 141 22.59 -10.03 -5.31
CA ALA A 141 23.81 -10.39 -4.58
C ALA A 141 25.04 -10.49 -5.50
N ASP A 142 25.10 -9.69 -6.56
CA ASP A 142 26.22 -9.67 -7.50
C ASP A 142 27.48 -9.04 -6.89
N ASP A 143 28.61 -9.13 -7.60
CA ASP A 143 29.88 -8.56 -7.16
C ASP A 143 29.82 -7.05 -6.89
N VAL A 144 30.71 -6.59 -6.01
CA VAL A 144 30.84 -5.17 -5.66
C VAL A 144 31.21 -4.38 -6.91
N GLY A 145 30.42 -3.35 -7.23
CA GLY A 145 30.68 -2.46 -8.37
C GLY A 145 29.91 -2.78 -9.65
N LEU A 146 29.17 -3.89 -9.73
CA LEU A 146 28.40 -4.27 -10.92
C LEU A 146 27.11 -3.45 -11.17
N GLY A 147 26.80 -2.51 -10.27
CA GLY A 147 25.65 -1.61 -10.47
C GLY A 147 24.35 -2.07 -9.82
N LYS A 148 24.39 -2.75 -8.67
CA LYS A 148 23.19 -3.09 -7.86
C LYS A 148 22.20 -1.93 -7.67
N THR A 149 22.70 -0.69 -7.54
CA THR A 149 21.86 0.51 -7.47
C THR A 149 21.08 0.74 -8.77
N ILE A 150 21.69 0.49 -9.93
CA ILE A 150 21.07 0.56 -11.25
C ILE A 150 20.02 -0.52 -11.40
N GLU A 151 20.35 -1.77 -11.07
CA GLU A 151 19.42 -2.91 -11.17
C GLU A 151 18.18 -2.68 -10.31
N ALA A 152 18.37 -2.24 -9.06
CA ALA A 152 17.27 -1.86 -8.19
C ALA A 152 16.46 -0.68 -8.78
N GLY A 153 17.13 0.32 -9.35
CA GLY A 153 16.48 1.44 -10.03
C GLY A 153 15.63 1.01 -11.23
N LEU A 154 16.13 0.07 -12.05
CA LEU A 154 15.41 -0.52 -13.17
C LEU A 154 14.15 -1.24 -12.69
N VAL A 155 14.27 -2.07 -11.66
CA VAL A 155 13.11 -2.76 -11.05
C VAL A 155 12.10 -1.73 -10.52
N ILE A 156 12.54 -0.71 -9.78
CA ILE A 156 11.67 0.35 -9.27
C ILE A 156 10.94 1.06 -10.42
N GLN A 157 11.67 1.49 -11.45
CA GLN A 157 11.11 2.22 -12.57
C GLN A 157 10.09 1.37 -13.33
N GLU A 158 10.38 0.08 -13.55
CA GLU A 158 9.45 -0.84 -14.20
C GLU A 158 8.18 -1.05 -13.39
N MET A 159 8.30 -1.26 -12.07
CA MET A 159 7.13 -1.42 -11.20
C MET A 159 6.25 -0.17 -11.17
N LEU A 160 6.84 1.02 -11.26
CA LEU A 160 6.12 2.28 -11.39
C LEU A 160 5.42 2.40 -12.76
N LEU A 161 6.13 2.09 -13.86
CA LEU A 161 5.60 2.16 -15.24
C LEU A 161 4.45 1.16 -15.47
N ARG A 162 4.52 -0.03 -14.87
CA ARG A 162 3.47 -1.04 -14.92
C ARG A 162 2.34 -0.81 -13.91
N HIS A 163 2.39 0.30 -13.16
CA HIS A 163 1.43 0.62 -12.10
C HIS A 163 1.30 -0.45 -10.99
N ARG A 164 2.32 -1.31 -10.83
CA ARG A 164 2.40 -2.34 -9.78
C ARG A 164 2.86 -1.76 -8.44
N ALA A 165 3.50 -0.59 -8.47
CA ALA A 165 3.83 0.19 -7.29
C ALA A 165 3.39 1.65 -7.51
N ARG A 166 2.91 2.29 -6.44
CA ARG A 166 2.61 3.74 -6.42
C ARG A 166 3.53 4.51 -5.49
N THR A 167 4.08 3.83 -4.49
CA THR A 167 4.96 4.40 -3.47
C THR A 167 6.23 3.56 -3.34
N VAL A 168 7.36 4.20 -3.08
CA VAL A 168 8.67 3.55 -2.98
C VAL A 168 9.42 4.10 -1.77
N LEU A 169 9.92 3.19 -0.92
CA LEU A 169 10.78 3.50 0.21
C LEU A 169 12.12 2.79 0.05
N ILE A 170 13.20 3.56 0.02
CA ILE A 170 14.57 3.03 0.00
C ILE A 170 15.15 3.17 1.40
N ILE A 171 15.61 2.05 1.96
CA ILE A 171 16.29 2.00 3.25
C ILE A 171 17.75 1.65 3.01
N CYS A 172 18.66 2.53 3.39
CA CYS A 172 20.10 2.35 3.15
C CYS A 172 20.95 2.90 4.32
N PRO A 173 22.27 2.63 4.37
CA PRO A 173 23.15 3.31 5.32
C PRO A 173 23.13 4.82 5.11
N ALA A 174 23.30 5.62 6.17
CA ALA A 174 23.23 7.08 6.10
C ALA A 174 24.20 7.69 5.06
N SER A 175 25.40 7.10 4.93
CA SER A 175 26.42 7.52 3.97
C SER A 175 26.02 7.32 2.50
N LEU A 176 25.03 6.47 2.20
CA LEU A 176 24.59 6.17 0.84
C LEU A 176 23.31 6.89 0.45
N GLN A 177 22.60 7.55 1.36
CA GLN A 177 21.30 8.19 1.07
C GLN A 177 21.41 9.20 -0.07
N GLU A 178 22.43 10.06 -0.02
CA GLU A 178 22.63 11.09 -1.02
C GLU A 178 23.01 10.51 -2.38
N LYS A 179 23.85 9.46 -2.38
CA LYS A 179 24.19 8.72 -3.60
C LYS A 179 22.94 8.12 -4.26
N TRP A 180 22.07 7.48 -3.47
CA TRP A 180 20.80 6.96 -3.98
C TRP A 180 19.91 8.07 -4.53
N ARG A 181 19.80 9.19 -3.83
CA ARG A 181 18.98 10.33 -4.27
C ARG A 181 19.45 10.88 -5.61
N VAL A 182 20.76 11.11 -5.75
CA VAL A 182 21.38 11.62 -6.98
C VAL A 182 21.22 10.60 -8.12
N GLU A 183 21.54 9.32 -7.89
CA GLU A 183 21.42 8.30 -8.93
C GLU A 183 19.96 8.14 -9.39
N MET A 184 18.98 8.10 -8.48
CA MET A 184 17.57 8.00 -8.84
C MET A 184 17.10 9.20 -9.67
N LEU A 185 17.56 10.42 -9.31
CA LEU A 185 17.20 11.63 -10.04
C LEU A 185 17.86 11.70 -11.42
N GLU A 186 19.18 11.57 -11.48
CA GLU A 186 19.95 11.75 -12.72
C GLU A 186 19.72 10.62 -13.72
N LYS A 187 19.65 9.38 -13.24
CA LYS A 187 19.60 8.19 -14.11
C LYS A 187 18.19 7.75 -14.43
N PHE A 188 17.23 7.95 -13.52
CA PHE A 188 15.87 7.46 -13.69
C PHE A 188 14.82 8.58 -13.72
N GLY A 189 15.22 9.85 -13.55
CA GLY A 189 14.29 10.97 -13.43
C GLY A 189 13.39 10.88 -12.19
N LEU A 190 13.77 10.05 -11.21
CA LEU A 190 12.97 9.79 -10.02
C LEU A 190 13.43 10.67 -8.86
N GLU A 191 12.66 11.71 -8.57
CA GLU A 191 12.86 12.52 -7.37
C GLU A 191 12.45 11.75 -6.10
N PHE A 192 13.43 11.55 -5.22
CA PHE A 192 13.23 10.97 -3.89
C PHE A 192 13.49 12.01 -2.80
N ARG A 193 12.64 12.01 -1.77
CA ARG A 193 12.82 12.86 -0.59
C ARG A 193 13.52 12.09 0.52
N VAL A 194 14.61 12.65 1.05
CA VAL A 194 15.28 12.10 2.22
C VAL A 194 14.48 12.45 3.47
N VAL A 195 14.22 11.43 4.29
CA VAL A 195 13.53 11.53 5.56
C VAL A 195 14.58 11.52 6.68
N ASP A 196 14.68 12.64 7.38
CA ASP A 196 15.52 12.81 8.57
C ASP A 196 14.75 13.55 9.68
N THR A 197 15.41 13.77 10.83
CA THR A 197 14.80 14.48 11.96
C THR A 197 14.46 15.94 11.63
N ALA A 198 15.24 16.62 10.78
CA ALA A 198 14.96 17.99 10.36
C ALA A 198 13.68 18.06 9.52
N TYR A 199 13.54 17.12 8.58
CA TYR A 199 12.39 16.95 7.72
C TYR A 199 11.12 16.64 8.51
N ILE A 200 11.18 15.73 9.50
CA ILE A 200 10.02 15.48 10.37
C ILE A 200 9.62 16.74 11.13
N LYS A 201 10.58 17.48 11.69
CA LYS A 201 10.28 18.71 12.43
C LYS A 201 9.61 19.74 11.53
N GLN A 202 10.06 19.86 10.28
CA GLN A 202 9.42 20.72 9.30
C GLN A 202 8.01 20.23 8.96
N LEU A 203 7.85 18.94 8.65
CA LEU A 203 6.57 18.35 8.30
C LEU A 203 5.53 18.54 9.41
N ARG A 204 5.92 18.37 10.67
CA ARG A 204 5.04 18.58 11.83
C ARG A 204 4.63 20.04 12.01
N ARG A 205 5.49 20.99 11.64
CA ARG A 205 5.16 22.42 11.66
C ARG A 205 4.16 22.78 10.56
N GLU A 206 4.31 22.19 9.37
CA GLU A 206 3.48 22.50 8.22
C GLU A 206 2.12 21.78 8.24
N ARG A 207 2.10 20.50 8.65
CA ARG A 207 0.92 19.62 8.55
C ARG A 207 0.38 19.15 9.91
N GLY A 208 0.95 19.63 11.01
CA GLY A 208 0.54 19.29 12.36
C GLY A 208 1.27 18.07 12.95
N ILE A 209 1.12 17.87 14.26
CA ILE A 209 1.90 16.92 15.07
C ILE A 209 1.65 15.45 14.64
N HIS A 210 0.47 15.17 14.08
CA HIS A 210 0.04 13.85 13.62
C HIS A 210 0.36 13.57 12.15
N ALA A 211 1.11 14.45 11.48
CA ALA A 211 1.47 14.25 10.08
C ALA A 211 2.36 13.00 9.93
N ASN A 212 1.89 12.04 9.13
CA ASN A 212 2.66 10.86 8.80
C ASN A 212 3.70 11.19 7.70
N PRO A 213 5.01 11.06 7.98
CA PRO A 213 6.06 11.33 7.00
C PRO A 213 6.16 10.26 5.91
N TRP A 214 5.66 9.04 6.13
CA TRP A 214 5.65 7.98 5.11
C TRP A 214 4.64 8.25 3.99
N THR A 215 3.61 9.04 4.27
CA THR A 215 2.60 9.47 3.28
C THR A 215 2.85 10.88 2.78
N SER A 216 3.98 11.49 3.15
CA SER A 216 4.28 12.88 2.80
C SER A 216 4.59 13.05 1.32
N HIS A 217 5.30 12.06 0.75
CA HIS A 217 5.71 11.98 -0.65
C HIS A 217 5.65 10.52 -1.11
N PRO A 218 5.39 10.25 -2.41
CA PRO A 218 5.32 8.89 -2.93
C PRO A 218 6.68 8.17 -2.96
N ARG A 219 7.80 8.90 -2.91
CA ARG A 219 9.16 8.36 -3.07
C ARG A 219 10.06 8.89 -1.97
N LEU A 220 10.47 8.01 -1.06
CA LEU A 220 11.18 8.33 0.17
C LEU A 220 12.49 7.55 0.29
N ILE A 221 13.51 8.18 0.88
CA ILE A 221 14.77 7.53 1.29
C ILE A 221 14.95 7.76 2.78
N ALA A 222 15.24 6.71 3.54
CA ALA A 222 15.52 6.81 4.97
C ALA A 222 16.76 5.97 5.34
N SER A 223 17.48 6.37 6.39
CA SER A 223 18.64 5.59 6.83
C SER A 223 18.23 4.48 7.78
N MET A 224 18.89 3.33 7.70
CA MET A 224 18.64 2.21 8.62
C MET A 224 18.75 2.63 10.09
N ASP A 225 19.76 3.44 10.43
CA ASP A 225 20.00 3.91 11.80
C ASP A 225 18.89 4.83 12.28
N TRP A 226 18.42 5.72 11.40
CA TRP A 226 17.35 6.66 11.73
C TRP A 226 15.99 5.96 11.86
N VAL A 227 15.69 4.99 11.00
CA VAL A 227 14.46 4.19 11.10
C VAL A 227 14.43 3.38 12.40
N LYS A 228 15.57 2.83 12.82
CA LYS A 228 15.70 2.10 14.09
C LYS A 228 15.69 3.02 15.31
N SER A 229 16.03 4.29 15.15
CA SER A 229 15.98 5.26 16.23
C SER A 229 14.54 5.46 16.73
N GLY A 230 14.38 5.84 17.99
CA GLY A 230 13.07 6.01 18.62
C GLY A 230 12.12 6.98 17.90
N GLU A 231 12.61 7.93 17.09
CA GLU A 231 11.75 8.76 16.23
C GLU A 231 11.25 8.00 15.00
N GLY A 232 12.09 7.21 14.34
CA GLY A 232 11.70 6.38 13.19
C GLY A 232 10.68 5.31 13.60
N LEU A 233 10.90 4.64 14.75
CA LEU A 233 10.01 3.60 15.25
C LEU A 233 8.66 4.14 15.75
N ARG A 234 8.63 5.35 16.35
CA ARG A 234 7.38 6.01 16.77
C ARG A 234 6.52 6.47 15.61
N VAL A 235 7.13 6.60 14.45
CA VAL A 235 6.52 7.09 13.22
C VAL A 235 6.19 5.94 12.28
N SER A 236 6.91 4.82 12.38
CA SER A 236 6.54 3.52 11.81
C SER A 236 5.56 2.74 12.68
N ALA A 237 5.31 3.19 13.92
CA ALA A 237 4.26 2.65 14.76
C ALA A 237 2.96 2.69 13.97
N PRO A 238 2.19 1.58 13.99
CA PRO A 238 1.04 1.43 13.12
C PRO A 238 0.17 2.66 13.27
N ILE A 239 -0.23 3.18 12.11
CA ILE A 239 -1.19 4.25 11.96
C ILE A 239 -2.25 4.00 13.05
N GLN A 240 -2.30 4.87 14.06
CA GLN A 240 -3.48 4.93 14.91
C GLN A 240 -4.58 5.46 14.01
N ILE A 241 -5.19 4.52 13.29
CA ILE A 241 -6.56 4.61 12.79
C ILE A 241 -7.42 4.03 13.91
#